data_AF-A0A2U2RWS0-F1
#
_entry.id   AF-A0A2U2RWS0-F1
#
_cell.length_a   1.000
_cell.length_b   1.000
_cell.length_c   1.000
_cell.angle_alpha   90.00
_cell.angle_beta   90.00
_cell.angle_gamma   90.00
#
_symmetry.space_group_name_H-M   'P 1'
#
loop_
_entity.id
_entity.type
_entity.pdbx_description
1 polymer ?
#
loop_
_entity_poly.entity_id
_entity_poly.type
_entity_poly.pdbx_seq_one_letter_code
_entity_poly.pdbx_strand_id
1 'polypeptide(L)'
;MKKIFVASLYLVMISCFKTDIVQYGSKNLDPATFASGQQLPTKPKDLTYFCNPAGLGRKGCKFLSKYDGTIWADKENYYSDFSDIQFLNIAYFISFFDINNDVSYCKGWRPGENNYDGIKWNIKIKKNEWDEFWFDYEYYGTSQEMEYTTTYKYEVIDGLLHFSNTEGQEFIFHPSDKNYSKDIVDTGEIIELEGCMFL
;
A
#
# COMPACT_ATOMS: atom_id res chain seq x y z
N MET A 1 -67.96 51.81 12.31
CA MET A 1 -67.91 50.43 12.85
C MET A 1 -68.35 49.44 11.78
N LYS A 2 -67.68 48.29 11.74
CA LYS A 2 -67.95 47.04 10.99
C LYS A 2 -67.39 46.89 9.56
N LYS A 3 -66.51 45.88 9.49
CA LYS A 3 -65.72 45.30 8.42
C LYS A 3 -66.61 44.52 7.46
N ILE A 4 -66.30 44.49 6.16
CA ILE A 4 -66.49 43.30 5.30
C ILE A 4 -65.29 43.18 4.37
N PHE A 5 -64.64 42.03 4.48
CA PHE A 5 -63.56 41.52 3.65
C PHE A 5 -64.08 41.15 2.26
N VAL A 6 -63.39 41.55 1.19
CA VAL A 6 -63.51 40.91 -0.12
C VAL A 6 -62.16 40.32 -0.46
N ALA A 7 -62.05 39.02 -0.18
CA ALA A 7 -61.03 38.14 -0.73
C ALA A 7 -61.43 37.77 -2.16
N SER A 8 -60.54 37.89 -3.14
CA SER A 8 -60.65 37.12 -4.38
C SER A 8 -59.35 37.16 -5.20
N LEU A 9 -58.78 35.97 -5.39
CA LEU A 9 -57.89 35.55 -6.47
C LEU A 9 -56.52 36.25 -6.61
N TYR A 10 -55.57 35.83 -5.76
CA TYR A 10 -54.22 35.54 -6.24
C TYR A 10 -54.04 34.02 -6.26
N LEU A 11 -54.29 33.43 -7.43
CA LEU A 11 -53.90 32.07 -7.78
C LEU A 11 -52.36 32.02 -7.87
N VAL A 12 -51.68 31.98 -6.72
CA VAL A 12 -50.32 31.47 -6.67
C VAL A 12 -50.47 29.96 -6.53
N MET A 13 -50.38 29.28 -7.67
CA MET A 13 -50.15 27.84 -7.74
C MET A 13 -48.84 27.56 -7.01
N ILE A 14 -48.91 27.29 -5.70
CA ILE A 14 -47.82 26.63 -4.99
C ILE A 14 -47.86 25.20 -5.49
N SER A 15 -47.21 24.97 -6.64
CA SER A 15 -46.74 23.65 -6.98
C SER A 15 -45.91 23.17 -5.79
N CYS A 16 -46.43 22.18 -5.05
CA CYS A 16 -45.61 21.33 -4.21
C CYS A 16 -44.57 20.68 -5.14
N PHE A 17 -43.46 21.36 -5.38
CA PHE A 17 -42.24 20.66 -5.67
C PHE A 17 -41.97 19.85 -4.42
N LYS A 18 -42.29 18.56 -4.50
CA LYS A 18 -41.65 17.54 -3.68
C LYS A 18 -40.16 17.72 -3.98
N THR A 19 -39.50 18.57 -3.20
CA THR A 19 -38.06 18.50 -3.09
C THR A 19 -37.84 17.13 -2.48
N ASP A 20 -37.48 16.16 -3.32
CA ASP A 20 -36.84 14.96 -2.84
C ASP A 20 -35.74 15.46 -1.90
N ILE A 21 -35.90 15.19 -0.61
CA ILE A 21 -34.84 15.39 0.35
C ILE A 21 -33.78 14.40 -0.12
N VAL A 22 -32.82 14.88 -0.91
CA VAL A 22 -31.60 14.14 -1.18
C VAL A 22 -30.95 14.00 0.17
N GLN A 23 -31.23 12.88 0.82
CA GLN A 23 -30.63 12.50 2.07
C GLN A 23 -29.17 12.22 1.73
N TYR A 24 -28.34 13.27 1.72
CA TYR A 24 -26.89 13.12 1.76
C TYR A 24 -26.63 12.24 2.98
N GLY A 25 -26.24 10.99 2.73
CA GLY A 25 -25.96 10.03 3.79
C GLY A 25 -25.06 10.70 4.83
N SER A 26 -25.39 10.51 6.11
CA SER A 26 -24.60 11.04 7.23
C SER A 26 -23.11 10.85 6.96
N LYS A 27 -22.36 11.95 6.90
CA LYS A 27 -20.91 11.92 6.68
C LYS A 27 -20.28 10.99 7.73
N ASN A 28 -19.57 9.96 7.28
CA ASN A 28 -18.82 9.09 8.19
C ASN A 28 -17.74 9.94 8.87
N LEU A 29 -17.81 10.05 10.19
CA LEU A 29 -16.88 10.86 10.98
C LEU A 29 -15.60 10.09 11.34
N ASP A 30 -15.58 8.76 11.14
CA ASP A 30 -14.43 7.89 11.41
C ASP A 30 -14.26 6.85 10.28
N PRO A 31 -13.77 7.29 9.09
CA PRO A 31 -13.56 6.41 7.96
C PRO A 31 -12.39 5.46 8.20
N ALA A 32 -12.52 4.23 7.68
CA ALA A 32 -11.39 3.32 7.60
C ALA A 32 -10.25 3.95 6.78
N THR A 33 -9.04 3.83 7.29
CA THR A 33 -7.84 4.46 6.71
C THR A 33 -6.73 3.41 6.62
N PHE A 34 -6.14 3.25 5.45
CA PHE A 34 -4.97 2.40 5.22
C PHE A 34 -3.68 3.04 5.75
N ALA A 35 -2.58 2.29 5.85
CA ALA A 35 -1.30 2.84 6.33
C ALA A 35 -0.74 3.92 5.40
N SER A 36 -1.09 3.87 4.12
CA SER A 36 -0.80 4.92 3.13
C SER A 36 -1.59 6.22 3.32
N GLY A 37 -2.52 6.27 4.28
CA GLY A 37 -3.41 7.41 4.50
C GLY A 37 -4.65 7.42 3.59
N GLN A 38 -4.78 6.47 2.66
CA GLN A 38 -6.00 6.34 1.84
C GLN A 38 -7.21 6.06 2.74
N GLN A 39 -8.23 6.92 2.64
CA GLN A 39 -9.49 6.79 3.38
C GLN A 39 -10.58 6.16 2.52
N LEU A 40 -11.42 5.31 3.12
CA LEU A 40 -12.67 4.83 2.53
C LEU A 40 -13.85 5.56 3.21
N PRO A 41 -14.38 6.65 2.61
CA PRO A 41 -15.32 7.55 3.28
C PRO A 41 -16.64 6.88 3.66
N THR A 42 -17.02 5.79 2.99
CA THR A 42 -18.28 5.08 3.20
C THR A 42 -18.15 3.86 4.11
N LYS A 43 -16.95 3.55 4.61
CA LYS A 43 -16.68 2.38 5.45
C LYS A 43 -16.24 2.81 6.85
N PRO A 44 -16.89 2.30 7.92
CA PRO A 44 -16.45 2.55 9.28
C PRO A 44 -15.08 1.92 9.53
N LYS A 45 -14.31 2.49 10.46
CA LYS A 45 -12.96 2.03 10.85
C LYS A 45 -12.91 0.61 11.43
N ASP A 46 -14.05 0.02 11.79
CA ASP A 46 -14.12 -1.36 12.27
C ASP A 46 -13.57 -2.35 11.24
N LEU A 47 -12.41 -2.93 11.58
CA LEU A 47 -11.67 -3.89 10.77
C LEU A 47 -12.51 -5.12 10.44
N THR A 48 -13.40 -5.56 11.31
CA THR A 48 -14.24 -6.74 11.06
C THR A 48 -15.23 -6.52 9.91
N TYR A 49 -15.71 -5.27 9.75
CA TYR A 49 -16.62 -4.88 8.68
C TYR A 49 -15.87 -4.47 7.40
N PHE A 50 -14.79 -3.72 7.55
CA PHE A 50 -13.93 -3.24 6.47
C PHE A 50 -13.24 -4.37 5.70
N CYS A 51 -12.75 -5.37 6.43
CA CYS A 51 -12.06 -6.53 5.87
C CYS A 51 -13.01 -7.58 5.29
N ASN A 52 -14.32 -7.44 5.49
CA ASN A 52 -15.30 -8.40 5.01
C ASN A 52 -16.61 -7.72 4.60
N PRO A 53 -16.60 -6.88 3.55
CA PRO A 53 -17.84 -6.28 3.07
C PRO A 53 -18.71 -7.40 2.50
N ALA A 54 -19.81 -7.72 3.18
CA ALA A 54 -20.82 -8.70 2.78
C ALA A 54 -20.42 -10.19 2.80
N GLY A 55 -19.48 -10.61 3.66
CA GLY A 55 -19.20 -12.05 3.87
C GLY A 55 -18.37 -12.73 2.78
N LEU A 56 -17.84 -11.96 1.82
CA LEU A 56 -17.04 -12.46 0.68
C LEU A 56 -15.53 -12.62 0.97
N GLY A 57 -15.12 -12.45 2.24
CA GLY A 57 -13.79 -12.79 2.73
C GLY A 57 -12.76 -11.65 2.70
N ARG A 58 -11.63 -11.88 3.41
CA ARG A 58 -10.52 -10.95 3.75
C ARG A 58 -9.71 -10.36 2.57
N LYS A 59 -10.30 -10.14 1.40
CA LYS A 59 -9.53 -9.72 0.20
C LYS A 59 -9.01 -8.28 0.28
N GLY A 60 -9.71 -7.38 0.98
CA GLY A 60 -9.28 -5.98 1.17
C GLY A 60 -8.34 -5.74 2.35
N CYS A 61 -7.95 -6.80 3.07
CA CYS A 61 -7.19 -6.70 4.31
C CYS A 61 -5.99 -7.62 4.36
N LYS A 62 -5.17 -7.49 3.33
CA LYS A 62 -3.88 -8.17 3.23
C LYS A 62 -2.77 -7.14 3.34
N PHE A 63 -1.60 -7.56 3.81
CA PHE A 63 -0.43 -6.72 4.01
C PHE A 63 -0.19 -5.76 2.85
N LEU A 64 -0.05 -6.31 1.64
CA LEU A 64 0.27 -5.52 0.45
C LEU A 64 -0.80 -4.47 0.13
N SER A 65 -2.08 -4.75 0.41
CA SER A 65 -3.15 -3.76 0.25
C SER A 65 -3.15 -2.70 1.35
N LYS A 66 -2.76 -3.07 2.57
CA LYS A 66 -2.73 -2.15 3.72
C LYS A 66 -1.57 -1.16 3.63
N TYR A 67 -0.43 -1.66 3.18
CA TYR A 67 0.85 -0.96 3.13
C TYR A 67 1.21 -0.47 1.72
N ASP A 68 0.29 -0.56 0.76
CA ASP A 68 0.50 -0.11 -0.61
C ASP A 68 0.99 1.34 -0.67
N GLY A 69 2.12 1.56 -1.31
CA GLY A 69 2.77 2.86 -1.46
C GLY A 69 3.53 3.37 -0.23
N THR A 70 3.51 2.66 0.89
CA THR A 70 4.26 3.08 2.10
C THR A 70 5.75 2.80 1.94
N ILE A 71 6.57 3.73 2.43
CA ILE A 71 8.04 3.66 2.40
C ILE A 71 8.54 3.43 3.82
N TRP A 72 9.52 2.55 3.93
CA TRP A 72 10.13 2.11 5.17
C TRP A 72 11.63 2.25 5.04
N ALA A 73 12.25 2.94 5.99
CA ALA A 73 13.65 3.31 5.91
C ALA A 73 14.35 3.11 7.25
N ASP A 74 15.67 3.10 7.20
CA ASP A 74 16.45 3.40 8.38
C ASP A 74 16.22 4.88 8.76
N LYS A 75 15.76 5.11 9.99
CA LYS A 75 15.46 6.45 10.49
C LYS A 75 16.73 7.22 10.84
N GLU A 76 17.75 6.51 11.31
CA GLU A 76 18.96 7.12 11.86
C GLU A 76 20.06 7.26 10.82
N ASN A 77 19.98 6.49 9.72
CA ASN A 77 20.97 6.52 8.67
C ASN A 77 20.35 6.78 7.29
N TYR A 78 20.76 7.87 6.65
CA TYR A 78 20.35 8.18 5.29
C TYR A 78 20.98 7.22 4.26
N TYR A 79 22.14 6.64 4.61
CA TYR A 79 22.96 5.71 3.83
C TYR A 79 23.09 4.39 4.60
N SER A 80 22.00 3.61 4.68
CA SER A 80 21.97 2.36 5.45
C SER A 80 22.50 1.17 4.62
N ASP A 81 23.04 0.16 5.30
CA ASP A 81 23.42 -1.11 4.67
C ASP A 81 22.19 -1.87 4.16
N PHE A 82 21.00 -1.57 4.69
CA PHE A 82 19.72 -2.07 4.19
C PHE A 82 19.07 -1.03 3.27
N SER A 83 18.68 -1.47 2.07
CA SER A 83 17.93 -0.62 1.16
C SER A 83 16.59 -0.19 1.77
N ASP A 84 16.21 1.08 1.56
CA ASP A 84 14.88 1.55 1.91
C ASP A 84 13.85 0.80 1.03
N ILE A 85 12.67 0.52 1.59
CA ILE A 85 11.69 -0.39 1.00
C ILE A 85 10.37 0.33 0.75
N GLN A 86 9.80 0.14 -0.44
CA GLN A 86 8.40 0.49 -0.70
C GLN A 86 7.58 -0.77 -0.98
N PHE A 87 6.44 -0.91 -0.31
CA PHE A 87 5.48 -1.94 -0.67
C PHE A 87 4.54 -1.46 -1.77
N LEU A 88 4.21 -2.37 -2.68
CA LEU A 88 3.33 -2.10 -3.81
C LEU A 88 2.25 -3.18 -3.90
N ASN A 89 1.07 -2.82 -4.38
CA ASN A 89 -0.05 -3.74 -4.60
C ASN A 89 -0.43 -3.83 -6.09
N ILE A 90 0.59 -3.97 -6.94
CA ILE A 90 0.44 -4.12 -8.39
C ILE A 90 1.15 -5.40 -8.86
N ALA A 91 1.69 -5.42 -10.08
CA ALA A 91 2.47 -6.56 -10.58
C ALA A 91 3.72 -6.83 -9.73
N TYR A 92 4.33 -5.77 -9.21
CA TYR A 92 5.44 -5.81 -8.25
C TYR A 92 4.91 -5.58 -6.84
N PHE A 93 5.56 -6.18 -5.84
CA PHE A 93 5.10 -6.12 -4.45
C PHE A 93 6.07 -5.47 -3.46
N ILE A 94 7.34 -5.35 -3.82
CA ILE A 94 8.37 -4.69 -3.00
C ILE A 94 9.39 -4.06 -3.93
N SER A 95 9.69 -2.79 -3.72
CA SER A 95 10.74 -2.03 -4.40
C SER A 95 11.81 -1.63 -3.40
N PHE A 96 13.06 -1.62 -3.84
CA PHE A 96 14.22 -1.29 -3.03
C PHE A 96 14.88 -0.04 -3.56
N PHE A 97 15.31 0.82 -2.64
CA PHE A 97 15.96 2.08 -2.93
C PHE A 97 17.25 2.15 -2.14
N ASP A 98 18.35 2.32 -2.84
CA ASP A 98 19.63 2.64 -2.24
C ASP A 98 20.10 3.99 -2.79
N ILE A 99 20.38 4.93 -1.89
CA ILE A 99 20.96 6.22 -2.22
C ILE A 99 22.37 6.18 -1.67
N ASN A 100 23.37 6.06 -2.55
CA ASN A 100 24.79 6.15 -2.21
C ASN A 100 25.42 7.31 -3.01
N ASN A 101 26.48 7.07 -3.80
CA ASN A 101 26.99 8.09 -4.75
C ASN A 101 26.05 8.24 -5.97
N ASP A 102 25.32 7.18 -6.30
CA ASP A 102 24.26 7.11 -7.31
C ASP A 102 22.97 6.63 -6.61
N VAL A 103 21.82 6.85 -7.24
CA VAL A 103 20.55 6.27 -6.78
C VAL A 103 20.26 5.02 -7.59
N SER A 104 20.16 3.89 -6.91
CA SER A 104 19.72 2.64 -7.53
C SER A 104 18.27 2.34 -7.16
N TYR A 105 17.49 1.94 -8.16
CA TYR A 105 16.08 1.61 -8.03
C TYR A 105 15.85 0.18 -8.49
N CYS A 106 15.32 -0.65 -7.59
CA CYS A 106 14.73 -1.91 -7.98
C CYS A 106 13.27 -1.68 -8.39
N LYS A 107 12.95 -1.96 -9.67
CA LYS A 107 11.55 -2.03 -10.19
C LYS A 107 10.64 -2.89 -9.34
N GLY A 108 11.27 -3.80 -8.60
CA GLY A 108 10.70 -4.53 -7.52
C GLY A 108 10.62 -6.01 -7.81
N TRP A 109 10.11 -6.75 -6.84
CA TRP A 109 9.91 -8.18 -6.99
C TRP A 109 8.50 -8.50 -7.45
N ARG A 110 8.40 -9.48 -8.34
CA ARG A 110 7.15 -9.98 -8.89
C ARG A 110 6.95 -11.44 -8.48
N PRO A 111 5.72 -11.86 -8.11
CA PRO A 111 5.45 -13.26 -7.80
C PRO A 111 5.55 -14.16 -9.05
N GLY A 112 5.99 -15.39 -8.86
CA GLY A 112 6.23 -16.37 -9.91
C GLY A 112 7.65 -16.34 -10.45
N GLU A 113 7.85 -16.95 -11.62
CA GLU A 113 9.15 -17.00 -12.27
C GLU A 113 9.53 -15.65 -12.86
N ASN A 114 10.78 -15.27 -12.64
CA ASN A 114 11.41 -14.08 -13.16
C ASN A 114 12.72 -14.47 -13.87
N ASN A 115 13.11 -13.64 -14.84
CA ASN A 115 14.38 -13.79 -15.54
C ASN A 115 14.91 -12.41 -15.96
N TYR A 116 16.18 -12.16 -15.70
CA TYR A 116 16.88 -10.98 -16.17
C TYR A 116 18.32 -11.34 -16.52
N ASP A 117 18.76 -10.95 -17.71
CA ASP A 117 20.11 -11.22 -18.22
C ASP A 117 20.56 -12.70 -18.07
N GLY A 118 19.61 -13.62 -18.32
CA GLY A 118 19.86 -15.06 -18.19
C GLY A 118 19.85 -15.61 -16.76
N ILE A 119 19.77 -14.74 -15.74
CA ILE A 119 19.61 -15.12 -14.34
C ILE A 119 18.14 -15.38 -14.04
N LYS A 120 17.82 -16.52 -13.42
CA LYS A 120 16.45 -16.94 -13.08
C LYS A 120 16.25 -17.01 -11.57
N TRP A 121 15.08 -16.54 -11.12
CA TRP A 121 14.59 -16.75 -9.76
C TRP A 121 13.07 -16.93 -9.76
N ASN A 122 12.53 -17.54 -8.73
CA ASN A 122 11.08 -17.71 -8.52
C ASN A 122 10.70 -17.17 -7.15
N ILE A 123 9.56 -16.49 -7.09
CA ILE A 123 9.05 -15.92 -5.84
C ILE A 123 7.67 -16.47 -5.53
N LYS A 124 7.51 -17.03 -4.35
CA LYS A 124 6.26 -17.62 -3.89
C LYS A 124 5.76 -16.93 -2.62
N ILE A 125 4.69 -16.16 -2.73
CA ILE A 125 4.01 -15.59 -1.56
C ILE A 125 3.49 -16.73 -0.69
N LYS A 126 3.95 -16.78 0.56
CA LYS A 126 3.55 -17.77 1.57
C LYS A 126 2.49 -17.24 2.51
N LYS A 127 2.59 -15.96 2.87
CA LYS A 127 1.67 -15.30 3.79
C LYS A 127 1.46 -13.86 3.36
N ASN A 128 0.21 -13.40 3.40
CA ASN A 128 -0.18 -12.03 3.08
C ASN A 128 -1.42 -11.68 3.90
N GLU A 129 -1.21 -11.54 5.21
CA GLU A 129 -2.21 -11.22 6.23
C GLU A 129 -2.04 -9.76 6.67
N TRP A 130 -2.87 -9.27 7.59
CA TRP A 130 -2.97 -7.83 7.90
C TRP A 130 -1.64 -7.14 8.24
N ASP A 131 -0.82 -7.76 9.09
CA ASP A 131 0.47 -7.21 9.58
C ASP A 131 1.63 -8.18 9.35
N GLU A 132 1.46 -9.14 8.46
CA GLU A 132 2.41 -10.23 8.30
C GLU A 132 2.48 -10.69 6.83
N PHE A 133 3.66 -10.55 6.23
CA PHE A 133 3.92 -10.83 4.83
C PHE A 133 5.20 -11.64 4.63
N TRP A 134 5.06 -12.83 4.06
CA TRP A 134 6.14 -13.77 3.89
C TRP A 134 6.16 -14.30 2.47
N PHE A 135 7.35 -14.56 1.95
CA PHE A 135 7.51 -15.20 0.66
C PHE A 135 8.83 -15.95 0.59
N ASP A 136 8.83 -17.02 -0.19
CA ASP A 136 10.04 -17.76 -0.53
C ASP A 136 10.65 -17.15 -1.79
N TYR A 137 11.97 -16.97 -1.76
CA TYR A 137 12.80 -16.63 -2.90
C TYR A 137 13.63 -17.86 -3.26
N GLU A 138 13.50 -18.35 -4.49
CA GLU A 138 14.22 -19.50 -5.02
C GLU A 138 15.13 -19.00 -6.14
N TYR A 139 16.44 -19.06 -5.95
CA TYR A 139 17.42 -18.61 -6.94
C TYR A 139 17.95 -19.79 -7.76
N TYR A 140 18.02 -19.64 -9.07
CA TYR A 140 18.50 -20.68 -10.00
C TYR A 140 19.78 -20.26 -10.74
N GLY A 141 20.20 -19.00 -10.60
CA GLY A 141 21.29 -18.43 -11.39
C GLY A 141 21.05 -18.56 -12.89
N THR A 142 22.07 -18.97 -13.63
CA THR A 142 21.97 -19.23 -15.09
C THR A 142 21.55 -20.67 -15.41
N SER A 143 21.23 -21.48 -14.39
CA SER A 143 20.95 -22.90 -14.54
C SER A 143 19.46 -23.21 -14.46
N GLN A 144 19.10 -24.49 -14.58
CA GLN A 144 17.74 -24.97 -14.30
C GLN A 144 17.59 -25.53 -12.87
N GLU A 145 18.69 -25.68 -12.14
CA GLU A 145 18.71 -26.19 -10.77
C GLU A 145 18.67 -25.02 -9.78
N MET A 146 17.94 -25.20 -8.69
CA MET A 146 17.89 -24.21 -7.63
C MET A 146 19.23 -24.20 -6.90
N GLU A 147 19.91 -23.06 -6.88
CA GLU A 147 21.17 -22.86 -6.19
C GLU A 147 20.94 -22.62 -4.69
N TYR A 148 19.99 -21.75 -4.35
CA TYR A 148 19.58 -21.52 -2.96
C TYR A 148 18.14 -21.06 -2.85
N THR A 149 17.62 -21.13 -1.62
CA THR A 149 16.32 -20.55 -1.28
C THR A 149 16.38 -19.90 0.09
N THR A 150 15.66 -18.79 0.22
CA THR A 150 15.50 -18.08 1.49
C THR A 150 14.04 -17.64 1.64
N THR A 151 13.52 -17.69 2.86
CA THR A 151 12.20 -17.15 3.17
C THR A 151 12.39 -15.78 3.80
N TYR A 152 11.82 -14.75 3.18
CA TYR A 152 11.78 -13.40 3.73
C TYR A 152 10.48 -13.18 4.49
N LYS A 153 10.59 -12.47 5.60
CA LYS A 153 9.51 -12.19 6.54
C LYS A 153 9.46 -10.69 6.84
N TYR A 154 8.27 -10.12 6.71
CA TYR A 154 7.96 -8.76 7.10
C TYR A 154 6.78 -8.76 8.07
N GLU A 155 6.96 -8.14 9.23
CA GLU A 155 5.93 -8.01 10.27
C GLU A 155 5.85 -6.58 10.75
N VAL A 156 4.64 -6.03 10.89
CA VAL A 156 4.47 -4.72 11.52
C VAL A 156 4.06 -4.89 12.98
N ILE A 157 4.94 -4.51 13.90
CA ILE A 157 4.76 -4.61 15.35
C ILE A 157 4.96 -3.20 15.92
N ASP A 158 3.98 -2.72 16.67
CA ASP A 158 3.99 -1.38 17.29
C ASP A 158 4.31 -0.23 16.31
N GLY A 159 3.93 -0.38 15.04
CA GLY A 159 4.13 0.62 13.99
C GLY A 159 5.53 0.60 13.34
N LEU A 160 6.37 -0.36 13.70
CA LEU A 160 7.68 -0.60 13.11
C LEU A 160 7.64 -1.84 12.20
N LEU A 161 8.38 -1.83 11.10
CA LEU A 161 8.46 -2.95 10.18
C LEU A 161 9.68 -3.81 10.52
N HIS A 162 9.42 -4.97 11.10
CA HIS A 162 10.40 -5.99 11.40
C HIS A 162 10.63 -6.86 10.18
N PHE A 163 11.88 -6.89 9.72
CA PHE A 163 12.35 -7.80 8.70
C PHE A 163 13.15 -8.93 9.34
N SER A 164 12.97 -10.14 8.82
CA SER A 164 13.87 -11.25 9.06
C SER A 164 13.89 -12.25 7.90
N ASN A 165 14.90 -13.12 7.88
CA ASN A 165 14.93 -14.23 6.93
C ASN A 165 15.48 -15.53 7.52
N THR A 166 15.45 -16.60 6.72
CA THR A 166 15.94 -17.93 7.13
C THR A 166 17.46 -18.02 7.28
N GLU A 167 18.20 -17.02 6.82
CA GLU A 167 19.67 -16.93 6.98
C GLU A 167 20.07 -16.22 8.29
N GLY A 168 19.09 -15.71 9.05
CA GLY A 168 19.32 -15.04 10.33
C GLY A 168 19.61 -13.54 10.21
N GLN A 169 19.37 -12.93 9.04
CA GLN A 169 19.36 -11.47 8.93
C GLN A 169 18.10 -10.93 9.59
N GLU A 170 18.24 -9.83 10.33
CA GLU A 170 17.16 -9.12 10.99
C GLU A 170 17.38 -7.61 10.87
N PHE A 171 16.30 -6.85 10.65
CA PHE A 171 16.35 -5.39 10.60
C PHE A 171 15.01 -4.78 11.01
N ILE A 172 15.03 -3.55 11.54
CA ILE A 172 13.81 -2.81 11.89
C ILE A 172 13.77 -1.52 11.09
N PHE A 173 12.82 -1.44 10.18
CA PHE A 173 12.54 -0.21 9.44
C PHE A 173 11.52 0.67 10.17
N HIS A 174 11.66 1.96 9.92
CA HIS A 174 10.74 2.99 10.39
C HIS A 174 9.90 3.52 9.23
N PRO A 175 8.65 3.93 9.47
CA PRO A 175 7.88 4.66 8.47
C PRO A 175 8.63 5.90 8.00
N SER A 176 8.60 6.16 6.70
CA SER A 176 9.39 7.21 6.07
C SER A 176 8.54 8.02 5.09
N ASP A 177 8.72 9.34 5.13
CA ASP A 177 8.17 10.30 4.16
C ASP A 177 9.16 10.62 3.03
N LYS A 178 10.28 9.88 2.93
CA LYS A 178 11.26 10.04 1.84
C LYS A 178 10.57 9.84 0.48
N ASN A 179 11.03 10.58 -0.53
CA ASN A 179 10.48 10.51 -1.88
C ASN A 179 11.61 10.30 -2.88
N TYR A 180 11.60 9.15 -3.56
CA TYR A 180 12.61 8.76 -4.54
C TYR A 180 12.21 9.09 -5.99
N SER A 181 11.26 10.01 -6.18
CA SER A 181 10.93 10.49 -7.52
C SER A 181 12.16 11.10 -8.19
N LYS A 182 12.39 10.74 -9.44
CA LYS A 182 13.49 11.24 -10.27
C LYS A 182 13.59 12.77 -10.31
N ASP A 183 12.46 13.47 -10.20
CA ASP A 183 12.43 14.94 -10.20
C ASP A 183 12.83 15.58 -8.86
N ILE A 184 12.88 14.78 -7.79
CA ILE A 184 13.15 15.21 -6.41
C ILE A 184 14.55 14.79 -5.97
N VAL A 185 15.02 13.66 -6.50
CA VAL A 185 16.34 13.11 -6.23
C VAL A 185 17.36 13.79 -7.15
N ASP A 186 18.11 14.76 -6.61
CA ASP A 186 19.14 15.52 -7.34
C ASP A 186 20.44 14.70 -7.49
N THR A 187 20.34 13.56 -8.17
CA THR A 187 21.52 12.76 -8.53
C THR A 187 21.70 12.73 -10.03
N GLY A 188 22.95 12.93 -10.48
CA GLY A 188 23.30 12.98 -11.89
C GLY A 188 23.09 11.66 -12.64
N GLU A 189 22.94 10.55 -11.92
CA GLU A 189 22.73 9.21 -12.45
C GLU A 189 21.73 8.43 -11.58
N ILE A 190 20.75 7.80 -12.23
CA ILE A 190 19.79 6.88 -11.59
C ILE A 190 19.89 5.55 -12.34
N ILE A 191 20.20 4.49 -11.62
CA ILE A 191 20.34 3.14 -12.15
C ILE A 191 19.06 2.36 -11.85
N GLU A 192 18.31 2.02 -12.88
CA GLU A 192 17.06 1.26 -12.75
C GLU A 192 17.32 -0.22 -13.06
N LEU A 193 17.09 -1.10 -12.10
CA LEU A 193 17.33 -2.54 -12.20
C LEU A 193 16.03 -3.31 -11.91
N GLU A 194 15.83 -4.44 -12.57
CA GLU A 194 14.73 -5.36 -12.30
C GLU A 194 15.24 -6.59 -11.56
N GLY A 195 14.55 -7.00 -10.49
CA GLY A 195 14.93 -8.24 -9.81
C GLY A 195 16.19 -8.18 -8.96
N CYS A 196 16.58 -6.99 -8.47
CA CYS A 196 17.75 -6.83 -7.61
C CYS A 196 17.68 -7.76 -6.40
N MET A 197 18.84 -8.26 -5.98
CA MET A 197 18.93 -8.93 -4.69
C MET A 197 18.79 -7.91 -3.56
N PHE A 198 18.24 -8.36 -2.44
CA PHE A 198 18.35 -7.64 -1.19
C PHE A 198 19.81 -7.73 -0.75
N LEU A 199 20.51 -6.59 -0.65
CA LEU A 199 21.88 -6.51 -0.15
C LEU A 199 21.89 -6.52 1.38
#